data_AF-A0A7J2YVH6-F1
#
_entry.id   AF-A0A7J2YVH6-F1
#
_cell.length_a   1.000
_cell.length_b   1.000
_cell.length_c   1.000
_cell.angle_alpha   90.00
_cell.angle_beta   90.00
_cell.angle_gamma   90.00
#
_symmetry.space_group_name_H-M   'P 1'
#
loop_
_entity.id
_entity.type
_entity.pdbx_description
1 polymer ?
#
loop_
_entity_poly.entity_id
_entity_poly.type
_entity_poly.pdbx_seq_one_letter_code
_entity_poly.pdbx_strand_id
1 'polypeptide(L)'
;MVEDFEQDDFDMLDPSAKRVLVALSEFEKGLLVKVDLLHKKTGLMPEGLNDAVRHLSKAKLIDILETPKRIEPYEFYVVEITDFGRKVLAKFG
;
A
#
# COMPACT_ATOMS: atom_id res chain seq x y z
N MET A 1 -19.19 -11.48 -5.17
CA MET A 1 -19.16 -11.34 -3.70
C MET A 1 -17.93 -10.50 -3.42
N VAL A 2 -18.10 -9.30 -2.87
CA VAL A 2 -16.97 -8.53 -2.36
C VAL A 2 -16.65 -9.22 -1.03
N GLU A 3 -15.42 -9.72 -0.85
CA GLU A 3 -14.99 -10.19 0.46
C GLU A 3 -15.21 -9.05 1.44
N ASP A 4 -16.04 -9.28 2.45
CA ASP A 4 -16.24 -8.30 3.53
C ASP A 4 -14.92 -8.24 4.28
N PHE A 5 -14.14 -7.17 4.08
CA PHE A 5 -12.93 -6.93 4.84
C PHE A 5 -13.33 -6.50 6.25
N GLU A 6 -12.99 -7.33 7.21
CA GLU A 6 -13.41 -7.20 8.60
C GLU A 6 -12.34 -6.49 9.44
N GLN A 7 -12.69 -6.20 10.69
CA GLN A 7 -11.74 -5.61 11.63
C GLN A 7 -10.57 -6.57 11.89
N ASP A 8 -10.82 -7.87 11.95
CA ASP A 8 -9.78 -8.88 12.14
C ASP A 8 -8.76 -8.88 10.98
N ASP A 9 -9.23 -8.72 9.73
CA ASP A 9 -8.34 -8.57 8.57
C ASP A 9 -7.48 -7.31 8.69
N PHE A 10 -8.07 -6.20 9.15
CA PHE A 10 -7.34 -4.95 9.39
C PHE A 10 -6.30 -5.11 10.49
N ASP A 11 -6.65 -5.81 11.57
CA ASP A 11 -5.79 -5.99 12.73
C ASP A 11 -4.63 -6.95 12.45
N MET A 12 -4.80 -7.88 11.50
CA MET A 12 -3.72 -8.72 10.98
C MET A 12 -2.75 -7.98 10.05
N LEU A 13 -3.07 -6.76 9.58
CA LEU A 13 -2.11 -5.98 8.80
C LEU A 13 -0.91 -5.58 9.65
N ASP A 14 0.28 -5.89 9.15
CA ASP A 14 1.54 -5.48 9.78
C ASP A 14 1.59 -3.94 9.98
N PRO A 15 2.27 -3.44 11.03
CA PRO A 15 2.41 -2.00 11.26
C PRO A 15 2.99 -1.24 10.07
N SER A 16 3.91 -1.86 9.33
CA SER A 16 4.47 -1.31 8.09
C SER A 16 3.42 -1.18 6.99
N ALA A 17 2.54 -2.17 6.83
CA ALA A 17 1.44 -2.15 5.88
C ALA A 17 0.41 -1.05 6.23
N LYS A 18 0.02 -0.95 7.50
CA LYS A 18 -0.86 0.14 7.97
C LYS A 18 -0.24 1.52 7.68
N ARG A 19 1.06 1.68 7.97
CA ARG A 19 1.79 2.93 7.70
C ARG A 19 1.84 3.27 6.21
N VAL A 20 2.07 2.29 5.33
CA VAL A 20 2.04 2.48 3.88
C VAL A 20 0.64 2.90 3.42
N LEU A 21 -0.41 2.24 3.93
CA LEU A 21 -1.79 2.54 3.57
C LEU A 21 -2.19 3.97 3.98
N VAL A 22 -1.81 4.39 5.20
CA VAL A 22 -2.00 5.78 5.66
C VAL A 22 -1.22 6.76 4.79
N ALA A 23 0.06 6.48 4.51
CA ALA A 23 0.87 7.36 3.66
C ALA A 23 0.28 7.51 2.25
N LEU A 24 -0.28 6.44 1.69
CA LEU A 24 -0.92 6.47 0.38
C LEU A 24 -2.26 7.23 0.38
N SER A 25 -3.00 7.23 1.49
CA SER A 25 -4.29 7.91 1.58
C SER A 25 -4.17 9.44 1.59
N GLU A 26 -3.02 9.97 2.03
CA GLU A 26 -2.69 11.40 2.01
C GLU A 26 -2.52 11.98 0.60
N PHE A 27 -2.27 11.12 -0.40
CA PHE A 27 -2.20 11.55 -1.80
C PHE A 27 -3.60 11.70 -2.40
N GLU A 28 -3.72 12.49 -3.46
CA GLU A 28 -4.97 12.58 -4.23
C GLU A 28 -5.36 11.22 -4.83
N LYS A 29 -6.67 10.95 -4.92
CA LYS A 29 -7.18 9.76 -5.59
C LYS A 29 -6.79 9.79 -7.07
N GLY A 30 -6.38 8.67 -7.65
CA GLY A 30 -5.87 8.61 -9.02
C GLY A 30 -4.38 8.92 -9.14
N LEU A 31 -3.71 9.32 -8.05
CA LEU A 31 -2.29 9.65 -8.09
C LEU A 31 -1.42 8.40 -8.02
N LEU A 32 -0.61 8.23 -9.04
CA LEU A 32 0.43 7.21 -9.12
C LEU A 32 1.63 7.60 -8.25
N VAL A 33 1.82 6.90 -7.13
CA VAL A 33 2.90 7.18 -6.17
C VAL A 33 4.12 6.35 -6.48
N LYS A 34 5.24 7.02 -6.79
CA LYS A 34 6.53 6.36 -7.03
C LYS A 34 7.16 5.85 -5.74
N VAL A 35 7.91 4.76 -5.84
CA VAL A 35 8.59 4.12 -4.71
C VAL A 35 9.51 5.07 -3.93
N ASP A 36 10.25 5.96 -4.61
CA ASP A 36 11.12 6.94 -3.95
C ASP A 36 10.34 7.90 -3.05
N LEU A 37 9.16 8.31 -3.49
CA LEU A 37 8.29 9.23 -2.74
C LEU A 37 7.67 8.50 -1.54
N LEU A 38 7.18 7.29 -1.77
CA LEU A 38 6.59 6.45 -0.73
C LEU A 38 7.63 6.07 0.34
N HIS A 39 8.85 5.72 -0.06
CA HIS A 39 9.95 5.47 0.87
C HIS A 39 10.21 6.70 1.73
N LYS A 40 10.37 7.90 1.13
CA LYS A 40 10.61 9.12 1.90
C LYS A 40 9.49 9.43 2.89
N LYS A 41 8.23 9.18 2.51
CA LYS A 41 7.07 9.39 3.37
C LYS A 41 6.99 8.41 4.53
N THR A 42 7.28 7.14 4.26
CA THR A 42 7.14 6.05 5.24
C THR A 42 8.39 5.83 6.07
N GLY A 43 9.58 6.25 5.61
CA GLY A 43 10.85 5.99 6.27
C GLY A 43 11.15 4.51 6.51
N LEU A 44 10.46 3.61 5.80
CA LEU A 44 10.65 2.17 5.93
C LEU A 44 11.90 1.74 5.16
N MET A 45 12.61 0.75 5.71
CA MET A 45 13.67 0.06 4.96
C MET A 45 13.07 -0.62 3.72
N PRO A 46 13.85 -0.77 2.63
CA PRO A 46 13.35 -1.35 1.38
C PRO A 46 12.64 -2.70 1.54
N GLU A 47 13.19 -3.61 2.35
CA GLU A 47 12.59 -4.92 2.64
C GLU A 47 11.19 -4.77 3.26
N GLY A 48 11.08 -3.99 4.34
CA GLY A 48 9.80 -3.74 5.00
C GLY A 48 8.79 -3.00 4.10
N LEU A 49 9.28 -2.16 3.18
CA LEU A 49 8.43 -1.49 2.21
C LEU A 49 7.92 -2.46 1.12
N ASN A 50 8.78 -3.35 0.63
CA ASN A 50 8.42 -4.38 -0.34
C ASN A 50 7.38 -5.34 0.26
N ASP A 51 7.59 -5.82 1.48
CA ASP A 51 6.65 -6.73 2.15
C ASP A 51 5.32 -6.05 2.44
N ALA A 52 5.34 -4.80 2.91
CA ALA A 52 4.13 -4.01 3.12
C ALA A 52 3.32 -3.85 1.82
N VAL A 53 3.98 -3.47 0.72
CA VAL A 53 3.31 -3.30 -0.59
C VAL A 53 2.77 -4.64 -1.10
N ARG A 54 3.51 -5.74 -0.93
CA ARG A 54 3.08 -7.08 -1.30
C ARG A 54 1.84 -7.52 -0.52
N HIS A 55 1.82 -7.30 0.80
CA HIS A 55 0.68 -7.63 1.67
C HIS A 55 -0.57 -6.83 1.31
N LEU A 56 -0.43 -5.50 1.16
CA LEU A 56 -1.54 -4.62 0.79
C LEU A 56 -2.09 -4.93 -0.60
N SER A 57 -1.22 -5.28 -1.56
CA SER A 57 -1.65 -5.64 -2.91
C SER A 57 -2.42 -6.96 -2.93
N LYS A 58 -1.97 -7.98 -2.18
CA LYS A 58 -2.73 -9.23 -2.00
C LYS A 58 -4.11 -9.00 -1.37
N ALA A 59 -4.19 -8.05 -0.43
CA ALA A 59 -5.45 -7.63 0.20
C ALA A 59 -6.30 -6.70 -0.68
N LYS A 60 -5.87 -6.39 -1.92
CA LYS A 60 -6.57 -5.50 -2.88
C LYS A 60 -6.77 -4.07 -2.35
N LEU A 61 -5.98 -3.66 -1.37
CA LEU A 61 -6.03 -2.32 -0.77
C LEU A 61 -5.22 -1.30 -1.58
N ILE A 62 -4.23 -1.80 -2.33
CA ILE A 62 -3.43 -1.02 -3.27
C ILE A 62 -3.26 -1.79 -4.57
N ASP A 63 -3.05 -1.07 -5.66
CA ASP A 63 -2.64 -1.63 -6.94
C ASP A 63 -1.17 -1.33 -7.21
N ILE A 64 -0.44 -2.34 -7.69
CA ILE A 64 0.93 -2.19 -8.18
C ILE A 64 0.85 -2.08 -9.70
N LEU A 65 1.25 -0.93 -10.24
CA LEU A 65 1.29 -0.77 -11.69
C LEU A 65 2.60 -1.35 -12.21
N GLU A 66 2.47 -2.41 -13.01
CA GLU A 66 3.62 -3.04 -13.67
C GLU A 66 4.32 -2.01 -14.55
N THR A 67 5.58 -1.75 -14.21
CA THR A 67 6.50 -1.11 -15.13
C THR A 67 7.69 -2.05 -15.33
N PRO A 68 8.26 -2.10 -16.53
CA PRO A 68 9.30 -3.06 -16.89
C PRO A 68 10.65 -2.84 -16.18
N LYS A 69 10.74 -1.89 -15.25
CA LYS A 69 11.97 -1.56 -14.52
C LYS A 69 11.80 -1.91 -13.04
N ARG A 70 12.32 -3.07 -12.64
CA ARG A 70 12.68 -3.32 -11.24
C ARG A 70 13.81 -2.35 -10.88
N ILE A 71 13.64 -1.62 -9.78
CA ILE A 71 14.66 -0.71 -9.25
C ILE A 71 15.15 -1.34 -7.96
N GLU A 72 16.18 -2.17 -8.01
CA GLU A 72 16.78 -2.72 -6.80
C GLU A 72 17.15 -1.58 -5.83
N PRO A 73 16.81 -1.67 -4.54
CA PRO A 73 16.31 -2.85 -3.81
C PRO A 73 14.78 -3.07 -3.80
N TYR A 74 14.02 -2.32 -4.59
CA TYR A 74 12.55 -2.38 -4.63
C TYR A 74 12.01 -3.34 -5.68
N GLU A 75 10.95 -4.04 -5.30
CA GLU A 75 10.23 -4.98 -6.16
C GLU A 75 9.09 -4.33 -6.95
N PHE A 76 8.83 -3.05 -6.70
CA PHE A 76 7.80 -2.25 -7.35
C PHE A 76 8.33 -0.86 -7.70
N TYR A 77 7.68 -0.19 -8.65
CA TYR A 77 8.05 1.17 -9.05
C TYR A 77 6.98 2.20 -8.67
N VAL A 78 5.72 1.87 -8.93
CA VAL A 78 4.58 2.77 -8.76
C VAL A 78 3.43 2.00 -8.14
N VAL A 79 2.77 2.62 -7.16
CA VAL A 79 1.58 2.09 -6.50
C VAL A 79 0.50 3.15 -6.40
N GLU A 80 -0.74 2.70 -6.30
CA GLU A 80 -1.91 3.54 -6.03
C GLU A 80 -2.78 2.88 -4.96
N ILE A 81 -3.36 3.67 -4.06
CA ILE A 81 -4.38 3.17 -3.13
C ILE A 81 -5.72 2.98 -3.84
N THR A 82 -6.32 1.80 -3.70
CA THR A 82 -7.62 1.53 -4.31
C THR A 82 -8.75 2.26 -3.59
N ASP A 83 -9.90 2.39 -4.25
CA ASP A 83 -11.12 2.87 -3.59
C ASP A 83 -11.51 2.00 -2.38
N PHE A 84 -11.18 0.71 -2.44
CA PHE A 84 -11.38 -0.20 -1.34
C PHE A 84 -10.42 0.09 -0.19
N GLY A 85 -9.13 0.27 -0.46
CA GLY A 85 -8.13 0.66 0.54
C GLY A 85 -8.50 1.94 1.29
N ARG A 86 -9.01 2.95 0.58
CA ARG A 86 -9.50 4.20 1.20
C ARG A 86 -10.71 3.96 2.10
N LYS A 87 -11.68 3.12 1.68
CA LYS A 87 -12.85 2.78 2.49
C LYS A 87 -12.46 2.00 3.75
N VAL A 88 -11.55 1.04 3.62
CA VAL A 88 -11.01 0.26 4.74
C VAL A 88 -10.33 1.20 5.75
N LEU A 89 -9.46 2.09 5.27
CA LEU A 89 -8.79 3.05 6.15
C LEU A 89 -9.78 4.03 6.79
N ALA A 90 -10.80 4.50 6.08
CA ALA A 90 -11.82 5.37 6.67
C ALA A 90 -12.70 4.66 7.72
N LYS A 91 -12.80 3.33 7.66
CA LYS A 91 -13.62 2.53 8.57
C LYS A 91 -12.84 2.07 9.81
N PHE A 92 -11.55 1.78 9.68
CA PHE A 92 -10.75 1.13 10.73
C PHE A 92 -9.43 1.84 11.09
N GLY A 93 -8.99 2.81 10.27
CA GLY A 93 -7.69 3.48 10.37
C GLY A 93 -7.66 4.75 11.20
#